data_AF-A0A0R1UW77-F1
#
_entry.id   AF-A0A0R1UW77-F1
#
_cell.length_a   1.000
_cell.length_b   1.000
_cell.length_c   1.000
_cell.angle_alpha   90.00
_cell.angle_beta   90.00
_cell.angle_gamma   90.00
#
_symmetry.space_group_name_H-M   'P 1'
#
loop_
_entity.id
_entity.type
_entity.pdbx_description
1 polymer ?
#
loop_
_entity_poly.entity_id
_entity_poly.type
_entity_poly.pdbx_seq_one_letter_code
_entity_poly.pdbx_strand_id
1 'polypeptide(L)'
;MAATQHAQNIKQDSQNYLATALLQLLETKDLSDLTVTAVVKRAGVSRMAFYRNFTTLADVLTAHFEPIMTAQFDDILAHVPQDQKLAALGDFFMTLAPTMKLAVERGFEPVFQQIFEQNMQRFYAVTMTWSGATATQQKYWTQFMTAGIYRIWREWLLGGQQESLTEIHDLIATFQTATMAALQQQAQD
;
A
#
# COMPACT_ATOMS: atom_id res chain seq x y z
N MET A 1 16.52 21.47 21.70
CA MET A 1 15.37 20.55 21.61
C MET A 1 14.11 21.24 21.07
N ALA A 2 13.67 22.40 21.61
CA ALA A 2 12.49 23.11 21.08
C ALA A 2 12.60 23.61 19.61
N ALA A 3 13.76 24.13 19.21
CA ALA A 3 14.01 24.55 17.82
C ALA A 3 13.97 23.37 16.81
N THR A 4 14.39 22.18 17.26
CA THR A 4 14.39 20.96 16.46
C THR A 4 12.96 20.44 16.25
N GLN A 5 12.12 20.50 17.28
CA GLN A 5 10.71 20.12 17.21
C GLN A 5 9.91 21.07 16.31
N HIS A 6 10.14 22.38 16.42
CA HIS A 6 9.45 23.36 15.58
C HIS A 6 9.78 23.18 14.09
N ALA A 7 11.04 22.93 13.76
CA ALA A 7 11.47 22.64 12.39
C ALA A 7 10.88 21.34 11.84
N GLN A 8 10.75 20.29 12.68
CA GLN A 8 10.09 19.03 12.32
C GLN A 8 8.60 19.21 12.06
N ASN A 9 7.89 19.98 12.90
CA ASN A 9 6.47 20.25 12.72
C ASN A 9 6.21 21.02 11.40
N ILE A 10 7.00 22.06 11.10
CA ILE A 10 6.90 22.81 9.82
C ILE A 10 7.12 21.89 8.62
N LYS A 11 8.06 20.94 8.73
CA LYS A 11 8.32 19.96 7.68
C LYS A 11 7.10 19.05 7.47
N GLN A 12 6.54 18.50 8.54
CA GLN A 12 5.36 17.64 8.48
C GLN A 12 4.14 18.38 7.92
N ASP A 13 3.91 19.61 8.34
CA ASP A 13 2.82 20.45 7.85
C ASP A 13 2.95 20.68 6.34
N SER A 14 4.17 20.97 5.86
CA SER A 14 4.42 21.14 4.42
C SER A 14 4.10 19.87 3.61
N GLN A 15 4.44 18.68 4.13
CA GLN A 15 4.14 17.41 3.49
C GLN A 15 2.63 17.16 3.43
N ASN A 16 1.92 17.41 4.54
CA ASN A 16 0.47 17.25 4.63
C ASN A 16 -0.27 18.21 3.67
N TYR A 17 0.16 19.47 3.57
CA TYR A 17 -0.43 20.43 2.64
C TYR A 17 -0.20 20.04 1.18
N LEU A 18 0.99 19.53 0.84
CA LEU A 18 1.29 19.02 -0.49
C LEU A 18 0.44 17.81 -0.87
N ALA A 19 0.30 16.84 0.03
CA ALA A 19 -0.53 15.66 -0.19
C ALA A 19 -2.01 16.05 -0.37
N THR A 20 -2.55 16.88 0.52
CA THR A 20 -3.93 17.37 0.44
C THR A 20 -4.19 18.10 -0.89
N ALA A 21 -3.30 19.02 -1.28
CA ALA A 21 -3.44 19.76 -2.53
C ALA A 21 -3.34 18.86 -3.77
N LEU A 22 -2.45 17.87 -3.75
CA LEU A 22 -2.32 16.90 -4.84
C LEU A 22 -3.58 16.05 -4.98
N LEU A 23 -4.11 15.51 -3.88
CA LEU A 23 -5.35 14.72 -3.89
C LEU A 23 -6.54 15.53 -4.42
N GLN A 24 -6.69 16.79 -3.98
CA GLN A 24 -7.73 17.70 -4.48
C GLN A 24 -7.62 17.97 -5.99
N LEU A 25 -6.40 18.04 -6.51
CA LEU A 25 -6.20 18.22 -7.96
C LEU A 25 -6.52 16.92 -8.72
N LEU A 26 -6.18 15.76 -8.16
CA LEU A 26 -6.44 14.45 -8.72
C LEU A 26 -7.94 14.14 -8.83
N GLU A 27 -8.81 14.75 -8.03
CA GLU A 27 -10.27 14.63 -8.19
C GLU A 27 -10.74 14.95 -9.64
N THR A 28 -10.03 15.83 -10.34
CA THR A 28 -10.43 16.33 -11.67
C THR A 28 -9.39 16.15 -12.78
N LYS A 29 -8.17 15.72 -12.46
CA LYS A 29 -7.05 15.67 -13.40
C LYS A 29 -6.22 14.41 -13.20
N ASP A 30 -5.64 13.92 -14.29
CA ASP A 30 -4.77 12.76 -14.24
C ASP A 30 -3.39 13.16 -13.71
N LEU A 31 -2.70 12.25 -13.02
CA LEU A 31 -1.40 12.53 -12.41
C LEU A 31 -0.37 13.01 -13.45
N SER A 32 -0.44 12.48 -14.69
CA SER A 32 0.44 12.86 -15.80
C SER A 32 0.30 14.31 -16.25
N ASP A 33 -0.86 14.92 -16.01
CA ASP A 33 -1.16 16.29 -16.43
C ASP A 33 -0.83 17.33 -15.35
N LEU A 34 -0.50 16.86 -14.14
CA LEU A 34 -0.17 17.72 -13.01
C LEU A 34 1.30 18.10 -13.01
N THR A 35 1.57 19.32 -12.57
CA THR A 35 2.94 19.82 -12.39
C THR A 35 3.20 20.16 -10.94
N VAL A 36 4.47 20.09 -10.53
CA VAL A 36 4.91 20.59 -9.22
C VAL A 36 4.42 22.02 -8.99
N THR A 37 4.47 22.90 -10.00
CA THR A 37 3.98 24.28 -9.91
C THR A 37 2.50 24.35 -9.54
N ALA A 38 1.65 23.53 -10.16
CA ALA A 38 0.22 23.52 -9.88
C ALA A 38 -0.06 23.08 -8.43
N VAL A 39 0.62 22.03 -7.97
CA VAL A 39 0.46 21.48 -6.63
C VAL A 39 0.94 22.46 -5.56
N VAL A 40 2.14 23.01 -5.70
CA VAL A 40 2.68 23.96 -4.68
C VAL A 40 1.86 25.25 -4.61
N LYS A 41 1.33 25.72 -5.76
CA LYS A 41 0.42 26.88 -5.80
C LYS A 41 -0.87 26.59 -5.05
N ARG A 42 -1.45 25.39 -5.22
CA ARG A 42 -2.67 24.96 -4.53
C ARG A 42 -2.43 24.74 -3.02
N ALA A 43 -1.27 24.21 -2.66
CA ALA A 43 -0.86 23.94 -1.27
C ALA A 43 -0.43 25.20 -0.49
N GLY A 44 -0.14 26.31 -1.17
CA GLY A 44 0.37 27.52 -0.52
C GLY A 44 1.82 27.36 -0.01
N VAL A 45 2.60 26.48 -0.62
CA VAL A 45 4.02 26.25 -0.26
C VAL A 45 4.96 26.64 -1.40
N SER A 46 6.25 26.83 -1.12
CA SER A 46 7.22 27.15 -2.17
C SER A 46 7.68 25.90 -2.92
N ARG A 47 8.13 26.07 -4.17
CA ARG A 47 8.80 25.00 -4.92
C ARG A 47 10.04 24.46 -4.19
N MET A 48 10.77 25.33 -3.48
CA MET A 48 11.90 24.91 -2.66
C MET A 48 11.47 23.99 -1.51
N ALA A 49 10.29 24.24 -0.90
CA ALA A 49 9.75 23.37 0.12
C ALA A 49 9.34 22.00 -0.45
N PHE A 50 8.81 21.96 -1.67
CA PHE A 50 8.56 20.69 -2.37
C PHE A 50 9.86 19.90 -2.56
N TYR A 51 10.87 20.47 -3.24
CA TYR A 51 12.08 19.73 -3.61
C TYR A 51 12.99 19.37 -2.43
N ARG A 52 12.78 19.99 -1.26
CA ARG A 52 13.43 19.56 -0.01
C ARG A 52 12.85 18.25 0.55
N ASN A 53 11.62 17.90 0.17
CA ASN A 53 10.91 16.73 0.68
C ASN A 53 10.71 15.64 -0.38
N PHE A 54 10.54 16.02 -1.65
CA PHE A 54 10.10 15.12 -2.71
C PHE A 54 10.80 15.43 -4.03
N THR A 55 10.99 14.40 -4.86
CA THR A 55 11.51 14.54 -6.22
C THR A 55 10.37 14.57 -7.23
N THR A 56 9.34 13.76 -7.02
CA THR A 56 8.20 13.60 -7.92
C THR A 56 6.86 13.80 -7.21
N LEU A 57 5.78 13.97 -7.97
CA LEU A 57 4.42 13.99 -7.41
C LEU A 57 4.02 12.63 -6.85
N ALA A 58 4.52 11.53 -7.44
CA ALA A 58 4.30 10.19 -6.92
C ALA A 58 4.92 10.02 -5.54
N ASP A 59 6.10 10.61 -5.26
CA ASP A 59 6.73 10.56 -3.93
C ASP A 59 5.83 11.17 -2.84
N VAL A 60 5.07 12.22 -3.18
CA VAL A 60 4.10 12.83 -2.26
C VAL A 60 2.99 11.83 -1.91
N LEU A 61 2.47 11.12 -2.92
CA LEU A 61 1.44 10.11 -2.73
C LEU A 61 1.99 8.92 -1.93
N THR A 62 3.20 8.46 -2.25
CA THR A 62 3.87 7.39 -1.51
C THR A 62 4.01 7.76 -0.04
N ALA A 63 4.56 8.94 0.27
CA ALA A 63 4.73 9.38 1.65
C ALA A 63 3.40 9.57 2.40
N HIS A 64 2.31 9.85 1.69
CA HIS A 64 0.98 9.96 2.28
C HIS A 64 0.35 8.59 2.57
N PHE A 65 0.36 7.67 1.60
CA PHE A 65 -0.34 6.40 1.69
C PHE A 65 0.46 5.28 2.37
N GLU A 66 1.80 5.31 2.28
CA GLU A 66 2.67 4.31 2.88
C GLU A 66 2.37 4.09 4.37
N PRO A 67 2.36 5.11 5.26
CA PRO A 67 2.08 4.86 6.68
C PRO A 67 0.67 4.30 6.93
N ILE A 68 -0.31 4.72 6.13
CA ILE A 68 -1.72 4.28 6.25
C ILE A 68 -1.84 2.80 5.92
N MET A 69 -1.27 2.37 4.79
CA MET A 69 -1.31 0.98 4.35
C MET A 69 -0.42 0.09 5.24
N THR A 70 0.75 0.58 5.61
CA THR A 70 1.75 -0.15 6.41
C THR A 70 1.21 -0.52 7.78
N ALA A 71 0.44 0.37 8.43
CA ALA A 71 -0.19 0.10 9.71
C ALA A 71 -1.07 -1.17 9.69
N GLN A 72 -1.77 -1.44 8.58
CA GLN A 72 -2.62 -2.62 8.45
C GLN A 72 -1.82 -3.92 8.48
N PHE A 73 -0.61 -3.93 7.91
CA PHE A 73 0.28 -5.08 7.97
C PHE A 73 0.88 -5.27 9.36
N ASP A 74 1.22 -4.17 10.02
CA ASP A 74 1.79 -4.20 11.38
C ASP A 74 0.77 -4.71 12.41
N ASP A 75 -0.49 -4.32 12.30
CA ASP A 75 -1.57 -4.84 13.16
C ASP A 75 -1.75 -6.37 13.00
N ILE A 76 -1.55 -6.90 11.79
CA ILE A 76 -1.58 -8.34 11.54
C ILE A 76 -0.41 -9.03 12.26
N LEU A 77 0.81 -8.49 12.12
CA LEU A 77 2.02 -9.01 12.75
C LEU A 77 2.00 -8.91 14.29
N ALA A 78 1.30 -7.93 14.85
CA ALA A 78 1.18 -7.71 16.29
C ALA A 78 0.26 -8.70 17.04
N HIS A 79 -0.22 -9.77 16.37
CA HIS A 79 -1.06 -10.83 16.98
C HIS A 79 -2.37 -10.30 17.63
N VAL A 80 -2.95 -9.22 17.10
CA VAL A 80 -4.31 -8.76 17.46
C VAL A 80 -5.33 -9.91 17.31
N PRO A 81 -6.38 -10.00 18.15
CA PRO A 81 -7.43 -11.02 18.01
C PRO A 81 -8.03 -11.05 16.59
N GLN A 82 -8.31 -12.25 16.09
CA GLN A 82 -8.70 -12.49 14.69
C GLN A 82 -10.02 -11.79 14.30
N ASP A 83 -10.98 -11.74 15.21
CA ASP A 83 -12.27 -11.07 15.05
C ASP A 83 -12.12 -9.55 14.91
N GLN A 84 -11.24 -8.95 15.72
CA GLN A 84 -10.93 -7.51 15.65
C GLN A 84 -10.15 -7.15 14.37
N LYS A 85 -9.28 -8.06 13.90
CA LYS A 85 -8.52 -7.88 12.65
C LYS A 85 -9.42 -7.82 11.42
N LEU A 86 -10.40 -8.73 11.30
CA LEU A 86 -11.29 -8.77 10.14
C LEU A 86 -12.18 -7.52 10.08
N ALA A 87 -12.68 -7.04 11.22
CA ALA A 87 -13.45 -5.79 11.27
C ALA A 87 -12.60 -4.58 10.86
N ALA A 88 -11.40 -4.43 11.43
CA ALA A 88 -10.49 -3.33 11.09
C ALA A 88 -10.07 -3.35 9.62
N LEU A 89 -9.78 -4.54 9.07
CA LEU A 89 -9.49 -4.70 7.64
C LEU A 89 -10.70 -4.33 6.77
N GLY A 90 -11.90 -4.72 7.16
CA GLY A 90 -13.14 -4.34 6.47
C GLY A 90 -13.31 -2.82 6.42
N ASP A 91 -13.18 -2.15 7.56
CA ASP A 91 -13.29 -0.68 7.64
C ASP A 91 -12.20 0.01 6.80
N PHE A 92 -10.98 -0.53 6.82
CA PHE A 92 -9.88 -0.05 6.00
C PHE A 92 -10.21 -0.17 4.50
N PHE A 93 -10.65 -1.34 4.03
CA PHE A 93 -10.99 -1.54 2.62
C PHE A 93 -12.16 -0.68 2.16
N MET A 94 -13.19 -0.53 2.99
CA MET A 94 -14.31 0.36 2.73
C MET A 94 -13.87 1.82 2.58
N THR A 95 -12.95 2.27 3.42
CA THR A 95 -12.39 3.64 3.37
C THR A 95 -11.44 3.81 2.19
N LEU A 96 -10.70 2.76 1.83
CA LEU A 96 -9.72 2.78 0.74
C LEU A 96 -10.39 2.71 -0.64
N ALA A 97 -11.52 2.02 -0.79
CA ALA A 97 -12.13 1.73 -2.08
C ALA A 97 -12.37 2.97 -2.96
N PRO A 98 -12.95 4.10 -2.47
CA PRO A 98 -13.10 5.31 -3.28
C PRO A 98 -11.76 5.87 -3.75
N THR A 99 -10.75 5.85 -2.86
CA THR A 99 -9.40 6.33 -3.16
C THR A 99 -8.70 5.43 -4.18
N MET A 100 -8.86 4.10 -4.07
CA MET A 100 -8.33 3.14 -5.04
C MET A 100 -8.97 3.31 -6.42
N LYS A 101 -10.28 3.54 -6.46
CA LYS A 101 -10.98 3.85 -7.72
C LYS A 101 -10.42 5.13 -8.36
N LEU A 102 -10.27 6.19 -7.57
CA LEU A 102 -9.64 7.43 -8.04
C LEU A 102 -8.20 7.17 -8.52
N ALA A 103 -7.44 6.33 -7.83
CA ALA A 103 -6.06 5.98 -8.20
C ALA A 103 -5.97 5.34 -9.57
N VAL A 104 -6.89 4.43 -9.89
CA VAL A 104 -6.97 3.80 -11.21
C VAL A 104 -7.41 4.80 -12.27
N GLU A 105 -8.47 5.58 -12.00
CA GLU A 105 -9.01 6.56 -12.94
C GLU A 105 -8.02 7.66 -13.29
N ARG A 106 -7.15 8.03 -12.35
CA ARG A 106 -6.22 9.18 -12.48
C ARG A 106 -4.76 8.79 -12.66
N GLY A 107 -4.49 7.49 -12.81
CA GLY A 107 -3.15 6.99 -13.15
C GLY A 107 -2.13 7.04 -12.02
N PHE A 108 -2.55 6.92 -10.76
CA PHE A 108 -1.64 6.82 -9.61
C PHE A 108 -1.77 5.51 -8.81
N GLU A 109 -2.52 4.53 -9.30
CA GLU A 109 -2.58 3.18 -8.76
C GLU A 109 -1.21 2.47 -8.62
N PRO A 110 -0.20 2.70 -9.49
CA PRO A 110 1.14 2.13 -9.30
C PRO A 110 1.78 2.46 -7.95
N VAL A 111 1.42 3.60 -7.32
CA VAL A 111 1.86 3.94 -5.96
C VAL A 111 1.33 2.93 -4.95
N PHE A 112 0.06 2.56 -5.03
CA PHE A 112 -0.55 1.56 -4.14
C PHE A 112 0.05 0.18 -4.36
N GLN A 113 0.25 -0.20 -5.63
CA GLN A 113 0.87 -1.48 -5.96
C GLN A 113 2.27 -1.57 -5.34
N GLN A 114 3.10 -0.54 -5.51
CA GLN A 114 4.45 -0.51 -4.95
C GLN A 114 4.46 -0.62 -3.43
N ILE A 115 3.60 0.15 -2.74
CA ILE A 115 3.50 0.10 -1.27
C ILE A 115 3.04 -1.28 -0.81
N PHE A 116 2.05 -1.87 -1.48
CA PHE A 116 1.56 -3.21 -1.18
C PHE A 116 2.66 -4.26 -1.36
N GLU A 117 3.40 -4.20 -2.46
CA GLU A 117 4.51 -5.12 -2.75
C GLU A 117 5.59 -5.06 -1.66
N GLN A 118 5.99 -3.85 -1.24
CA GLN A 118 6.98 -3.66 -0.18
C GLN A 118 6.49 -4.21 1.16
N ASN A 119 5.22 -3.99 1.50
CA ASN A 119 4.63 -4.52 2.73
C ASN A 119 4.51 -6.04 2.70
N MET A 120 4.13 -6.64 1.58
CA MET A 120 4.08 -8.10 1.42
C MET A 120 5.47 -8.75 1.54
N GLN A 121 6.51 -8.12 0.99
CA GLN A 121 7.87 -8.58 1.15
C GLN A 121 8.29 -8.58 2.62
N ARG A 122 8.00 -7.48 3.35
CA ARG A 122 8.27 -7.39 4.79
C ARG A 122 7.48 -8.44 5.57
N PHE A 123 6.20 -8.62 5.23
CA PHE A 123 5.31 -9.59 5.86
C PHE A 123 5.85 -11.01 5.71
N TYR A 124 6.12 -11.46 4.47
CA TYR A 124 6.64 -12.81 4.24
C TYR A 124 8.04 -13.04 4.83
N ALA A 125 8.89 -12.00 4.88
CA ALA A 125 10.19 -12.12 5.53
C ALA A 125 10.08 -12.47 7.03
N VAL A 126 8.97 -12.10 7.67
CA VAL A 126 8.72 -12.35 9.10
C VAL A 126 7.86 -13.59 9.32
N THR A 127 6.84 -13.84 8.48
CA THR A 127 5.82 -14.86 8.76
C THR A 127 6.07 -16.20 8.08
N MET A 128 6.87 -16.25 7.01
CA MET A 128 7.05 -17.48 6.24
C MET A 128 8.28 -18.27 6.69
N THR A 129 8.06 -19.57 6.90
CA THR A 129 9.13 -20.55 7.07
C THR A 129 9.31 -21.33 5.78
N TRP A 130 10.48 -21.16 5.17
CA TRP A 130 10.84 -21.81 3.91
C TRP A 130 11.50 -23.16 4.18
N SER A 131 10.69 -24.17 4.52
CA SER A 131 11.14 -25.54 4.85
C SER A 131 11.81 -26.26 3.66
N GLY A 132 13.06 -25.91 3.34
CA GLY A 132 13.86 -26.54 2.28
C GLY A 132 13.78 -25.86 0.91
N ALA A 133 12.98 -24.79 0.75
CA ALA A 133 12.86 -24.09 -0.52
C ALA A 133 14.15 -23.34 -0.88
N THR A 134 14.61 -23.47 -2.14
CA THR A 134 15.76 -22.74 -2.69
C THR A 134 15.50 -21.24 -2.77
N ALA A 135 16.55 -20.42 -2.82
CA ALA A 135 16.43 -18.97 -3.00
C ALA A 135 15.61 -18.57 -4.24
N THR A 136 15.72 -19.34 -5.33
CA THR A 136 14.94 -19.16 -6.56
C THR A 136 13.45 -19.39 -6.32
N GLN A 137 13.08 -20.48 -5.63
CA GLN A 137 11.69 -20.78 -5.28
C GLN A 137 11.10 -19.71 -4.36
N GLN A 138 11.83 -19.31 -3.31
CA GLN A 138 11.38 -18.26 -2.38
C GLN A 138 11.12 -16.93 -3.11
N LYS A 139 12.05 -16.51 -3.97
CA LYS A 139 11.94 -15.29 -4.77
C LYS A 139 10.70 -15.30 -5.66
N TYR A 140 10.56 -16.33 -6.50
CA TYR A 140 9.48 -16.35 -7.50
C TYR A 140 8.11 -16.67 -6.90
N TRP A 141 8.06 -17.48 -5.83
CA TRP A 141 6.81 -17.68 -5.09
C TRP A 141 6.35 -16.37 -4.45
N THR A 142 7.25 -15.63 -3.81
CA THR A 142 6.93 -14.32 -3.22
C THR A 142 6.40 -13.36 -4.28
N GLN A 143 7.09 -13.23 -5.42
CA GLN A 143 6.61 -12.38 -6.51
C GLN A 143 5.24 -12.79 -7.04
N PHE A 144 5.04 -14.09 -7.28
CA PHE A 144 3.77 -14.63 -7.79
C PHE A 144 2.63 -14.38 -6.81
N MET A 145 2.82 -14.71 -5.53
CA MET A 145 1.78 -14.55 -4.51
C MET A 145 1.47 -13.08 -4.25
N THR A 146 2.49 -12.22 -4.12
CA THR A 146 2.26 -10.79 -3.95
C THR A 146 1.47 -10.20 -5.11
N ALA A 147 1.84 -10.50 -6.36
CA ALA A 147 1.12 -10.00 -7.53
C ALA A 147 -0.31 -10.55 -7.62
N GLY A 148 -0.50 -11.84 -7.37
CA GLY A 148 -1.82 -12.49 -7.39
C GLY A 148 -2.76 -11.94 -6.32
N ILE A 149 -2.26 -11.78 -5.09
CA ILE A 149 -3.03 -11.22 -3.98
C ILE A 149 -3.43 -9.78 -4.31
N TYR A 150 -2.49 -8.93 -4.76
CA TYR A 150 -2.81 -7.55 -5.16
C TYR A 150 -3.91 -7.51 -6.21
N ARG A 151 -3.83 -8.38 -7.22
CA ARG A 151 -4.81 -8.46 -8.30
C ARG A 151 -6.21 -8.83 -7.80
N ILE A 152 -6.32 -9.80 -6.90
CA ILE A 152 -7.60 -10.22 -6.30
C ILE A 152 -8.22 -9.06 -5.51
N TRP A 153 -7.45 -8.42 -4.62
CA TRP A 153 -7.92 -7.27 -3.84
C TRP A 153 -8.38 -6.12 -4.74
N ARG A 154 -7.59 -5.80 -5.76
CA ARG A 154 -7.91 -4.75 -6.73
C ARG A 154 -9.23 -5.04 -7.45
N GLU A 155 -9.43 -6.26 -7.95
CA GLU A 155 -10.68 -6.64 -8.62
C GLU A 155 -11.87 -6.59 -7.67
N TRP A 156 -11.72 -7.12 -6.45
CA TRP A 156 -12.77 -7.12 -5.45
C TRP A 156 -13.19 -5.70 -5.03
N LEU A 157 -12.22 -4.81 -4.76
CA LEU A 157 -12.48 -3.41 -4.39
C LEU A 157 -13.18 -2.64 -5.51
N LEU A 158 -12.71 -2.80 -6.75
CA LEU A 158 -13.28 -2.10 -7.91
C LEU A 158 -14.60 -2.70 -8.39
N GLY A 159 -14.82 -3.99 -8.12
CA GLY A 159 -16.06 -4.73 -8.43
C GLY A 159 -17.20 -4.46 -7.46
N GLY A 160 -17.00 -3.59 -6.46
CA GLY A 160 -18.01 -3.22 -5.48
C GLY A 160 -18.08 -4.15 -4.27
N GLN A 161 -17.07 -4.98 -4.04
CA GLN A 161 -16.96 -5.89 -2.88
C GLN A 161 -18.17 -6.83 -2.76
N GLN A 162 -18.49 -7.54 -3.84
CA GLN A 162 -19.68 -8.41 -3.91
C GLN A 162 -19.57 -9.61 -2.98
N GLU A 163 -18.40 -10.25 -2.97
CA GLU A 163 -18.05 -11.31 -2.04
C GLU A 163 -17.71 -10.72 -0.66
N SER A 164 -17.92 -11.50 0.40
CA SER A 164 -17.52 -11.09 1.74
C SER A 164 -16.00 -11.04 1.88
N LEU A 165 -15.51 -10.19 2.79
CA LEU A 165 -14.08 -10.10 3.12
C LEU A 165 -13.52 -11.47 3.56
N THR A 166 -14.30 -12.24 4.31
CA THR A 166 -13.92 -13.58 4.78
C THR A 166 -13.72 -14.54 3.61
N GLU A 167 -14.62 -14.55 2.62
CA GLU A 167 -14.48 -15.41 1.44
C GLU A 167 -13.22 -15.09 0.64
N ILE A 168 -12.92 -13.80 0.42
CA ILE A 168 -11.70 -13.37 -0.27
C ILE A 168 -10.44 -13.77 0.51
N HIS A 169 -10.47 -13.60 1.83
CA HIS A 169 -9.34 -13.97 2.69
C HIS A 169 -9.09 -15.49 2.70
N ASP A 170 -10.15 -16.30 2.82
CA ASP A 170 -10.05 -17.76 2.79
C ASP A 170 -9.59 -18.29 1.43
N LEU A 171 -9.99 -17.63 0.34
CA LEU A 171 -9.51 -17.94 -1.01
C LEU A 171 -8.00 -17.69 -1.14
N ILE A 172 -7.52 -16.53 -0.68
CA ILE A 172 -6.10 -16.17 -0.68
C ILE A 172 -5.31 -17.17 0.18
N ALA A 173 -5.79 -17.48 1.39
CA ALA A 173 -5.16 -18.44 2.28
C ALA A 173 -5.05 -19.83 1.62
N THR A 174 -6.11 -20.27 0.94
CA THR A 174 -6.13 -21.54 0.20
C THR A 174 -5.03 -21.58 -0.86
N PHE A 175 -4.87 -20.52 -1.68
CA PHE A 175 -3.80 -20.45 -2.67
C PHE A 175 -2.41 -20.46 -2.05
N GLN A 176 -2.20 -19.71 -0.96
CA GLN A 176 -0.92 -19.65 -0.27
C GLN A 176 -0.54 -21.01 0.32
N THR A 177 -1.45 -21.66 1.05
CA THR A 177 -1.18 -22.96 1.67
C THR A 177 -0.94 -24.05 0.63
N ALA A 178 -1.77 -24.13 -0.42
CA ALA A 178 -1.63 -25.15 -1.45
C ALA A 178 -0.31 -25.03 -2.22
N THR A 179 0.06 -23.81 -2.64
CA THR A 179 1.30 -23.58 -3.39
C THR A 179 2.54 -23.75 -2.51
N MET A 180 2.49 -23.36 -1.24
CA MET A 180 3.59 -23.59 -0.30
C MET A 180 3.80 -25.08 -0.03
N ALA A 181 2.72 -25.84 0.19
CA ALA A 181 2.79 -27.30 0.39
C ALA A 181 3.43 -27.99 -0.82
N ALA A 182 3.07 -27.59 -2.04
CA ALA A 182 3.68 -28.14 -3.26
C ALA A 182 5.19 -27.86 -3.33
N LEU A 183 5.64 -26.66 -2.94
CA LEU A 183 7.07 -26.34 -2.88
C LEU A 183 7.83 -27.17 -1.85
N GLN A 184 7.22 -27.42 -0.68
CA GLN A 184 7.83 -28.20 0.39
C GLN A 184 7.98 -29.67 0.03
N GLN A 185 7.00 -30.25 -0.69
CA GLN A 185 7.08 -31.63 -1.19
C GLN A 185 8.24 -31.79 -2.18
N GLN A 186 8.38 -30.86 -3.13
CA GLN A 186 9.47 -30.90 -4.12
C GLN A 186 10.88 -30.78 -3.48
N ALA A 187 10.99 -30.17 -2.30
CA ALA A 187 12.26 -30.05 -1.59
C ALA A 187 12.66 -31.31 -0.80
N GLN A 188 11.74 -32.28 -0.66
CA GLN A 188 11.97 -33.56 0.05
C GLN A 188 12.36 -34.71 -0.89
N ASP A 189 12.22 -34.51 -2.21
CA ASP A 189 12.62 -35.44 -3.27
C ASP A 189 14.04 -35.12 -3.79
#